data_AF-A0AAV6Y3B2-F1
#
_entry.id   AF-A0AAV6Y3B2-F1
#
_cell.length_a   1.000
_cell.length_b   1.000
_cell.length_c   1.000
_cell.angle_alpha   90.00
_cell.angle_beta   90.00
_cell.angle_gamma   90.00
#
_symmetry.space_group_name_H-M   'P 1'
#
loop_
_entity.id
_entity.type
_entity.pdbx_description
1 polymer ?
#
loop_
_entity_poly.entity_id
_entity_poly.type
_entity_poly.pdbx_seq_one_letter_code
_entity_poly.pdbx_strand_id
1 'polypeptide(L)'
;MYRRHRKLVRGFFKNASSMLWPDGEIHVNHKITAPFSNWKIEELASEYSLILTELDDFKIEHYPDYNNKRGSVQHQLVPFDHRFSECHWIFGRYLNHIEDTFRSISYDVHSCVREALRVGFETYTRAVPESGYIGVLEQLHHLSIMTSQRLRNMLLQLDQQLI
;
A
#
# COMPACT_ATOMS: atom_id res chain seq x y z
N MET A 1 20.97 4.25 1.73
CA MET A 1 19.65 4.68 1.20
C MET A 1 19.23 3.86 -0.02
N TYR A 2 20.03 3.83 -1.09
CA TYR A 2 19.85 3.02 -2.31
C TYR A 2 19.30 1.59 -2.13
N ARG A 3 19.93 0.76 -1.28
CA ARG A 3 19.52 -0.64 -1.04
C ARG A 3 18.09 -0.78 -0.48
N ARG A 4 17.64 0.17 0.35
CA ARG A 4 16.29 0.12 0.95
C ARG A 4 15.21 0.39 -0.09
N HIS A 5 15.44 1.34 -1.00
CA HIS A 5 14.51 1.65 -2.08
C HIS A 5 14.40 0.50 -3.08
N ARG A 6 15.52 -0.12 -3.48
CA ARG A 6 15.47 -1.34 -4.33
C ARG A 6 14.71 -2.48 -3.66
N LYS A 7 14.92 -2.71 -2.35
CA LYS A 7 14.17 -3.73 -1.60
C LYS A 7 12.66 -3.44 -1.59
N LEU A 8 12.28 -2.17 -1.45
CA LEU A 8 10.87 -1.76 -1.51
C LEU A 8 10.26 -2.02 -2.90
N VAL A 9 10.91 -1.55 -3.96
CA VAL A 9 10.45 -1.74 -5.35
C VAL A 9 10.39 -3.23 -5.71
N ARG A 10 11.37 -4.02 -5.27
CA ARG A 10 11.41 -5.47 -5.44
C ARG A 10 10.21 -6.14 -4.75
N GLY A 11 9.89 -5.75 -3.51
CA GLY A 11 8.71 -6.25 -2.79
C GLY A 11 7.39 -5.85 -3.44
N PHE A 12 7.32 -4.64 -3.98
CA PHE A 12 6.18 -4.18 -4.78
C PHE A 12 5.95 -5.08 -6.00
N PHE A 13 6.96 -5.31 -6.84
CA PHE A 13 6.80 -6.17 -8.02
C PHE A 13 6.44 -7.61 -7.68
N LYS A 14 7.03 -8.18 -6.63
CA LYS A 14 6.65 -9.51 -6.13
C LYS A 14 5.16 -9.60 -5.85
N ASN A 15 4.61 -8.60 -5.18
CA ASN A 15 3.19 -8.60 -4.81
C ASN A 15 2.32 -8.27 -6.02
N ALA A 16 2.65 -7.22 -6.77
CA ALA A 16 1.87 -6.75 -7.91
C ALA A 16 1.74 -7.83 -8.99
N SER A 17 2.84 -8.50 -9.37
CA SER A 17 2.83 -9.58 -10.36
C SER A 17 1.86 -10.72 -9.99
N SER A 18 1.74 -11.05 -8.70
CA SER A 18 0.80 -12.09 -8.24
C SER A 18 -0.68 -11.71 -8.30
N MET A 19 -0.98 -10.41 -8.52
CA MET A 19 -2.33 -9.86 -8.60
C MET A 19 -2.77 -9.57 -10.05
N LEU A 20 -1.87 -9.72 -11.02
CA LEU A 20 -2.19 -9.48 -12.43
C LEU A 20 -2.93 -10.68 -13.04
N TRP A 21 -3.79 -10.36 -14.00
CA TRP A 21 -4.24 -11.32 -15.01
C TRP A 21 -3.10 -11.59 -16.01
N PRO A 22 -3.18 -12.63 -16.86
CA PRO A 22 -2.11 -12.94 -17.82
C PRO A 22 -1.63 -11.77 -18.68
N ASP A 23 -2.53 -10.85 -19.03
CA ASP A 23 -2.24 -9.63 -19.82
C ASP A 23 -2.31 -8.33 -18.96
N GLY A 24 -2.23 -8.46 -17.64
CA GLY A 24 -2.26 -7.31 -16.74
C GLY A 24 -0.96 -6.50 -16.80
N GLU A 25 -1.07 -5.19 -16.59
CA GLU A 25 0.06 -4.26 -16.64
C GLU A 25 0.33 -3.60 -15.29
N ILE A 26 1.59 -3.25 -15.05
CA ILE A 26 2.01 -2.44 -13.90
C ILE A 26 2.65 -1.16 -14.43
N HIS A 27 2.04 -0.03 -14.09
CA HIS A 27 2.51 1.28 -14.50
C HIS A 27 3.31 1.90 -13.36
N VAL A 28 4.58 2.28 -13.63
CA VAL A 28 5.48 2.85 -12.61
C VAL A 28 6.03 4.18 -13.11
N ASN A 29 5.66 5.27 -12.42
CA ASN A 29 6.29 6.57 -12.61
C ASN A 29 7.59 6.64 -11.80
N HIS A 30 8.73 6.83 -12.46
CA HIS A 30 10.04 6.88 -11.82
C HIS A 30 10.91 8.00 -12.36
N LYS A 31 11.68 8.62 -11.46
CA LYS A 31 12.61 9.67 -11.84
C LYS A 31 13.84 9.08 -12.53
N ILE A 32 14.08 9.47 -13.78
CA ILE A 32 15.20 8.98 -14.59
C ILE A 32 16.54 9.68 -14.32
N THR A 33 16.57 10.68 -13.44
CA THR A 33 17.81 11.37 -13.08
C THR A 33 18.49 10.74 -11.86
N ALA A 34 19.82 10.88 -11.77
CA ALA A 34 20.57 10.42 -10.61
C ALA A 34 20.09 11.11 -9.32
N PRO A 35 20.08 10.42 -8.17
CA PRO A 35 20.51 9.02 -7.94
C PRO A 35 19.41 7.97 -8.18
N PHE A 36 18.23 8.36 -8.67
CA PHE A 36 17.04 7.51 -8.77
C PHE A 36 17.13 6.52 -9.93
N SER A 37 17.69 6.93 -11.06
CA SER A 37 17.96 6.02 -12.20
C SER A 37 18.78 4.79 -11.82
N ASN A 38 19.68 4.92 -10.83
CA ASN A 38 20.50 3.82 -10.35
C ASN A 38 19.68 2.70 -9.69
N TRP A 39 18.39 2.90 -9.40
CA TRP A 39 17.53 1.87 -8.81
C TRP A 39 17.26 0.70 -9.77
N LYS A 40 17.43 0.91 -11.08
CA LYS A 40 17.28 -0.09 -12.14
C LYS A 40 15.96 -0.85 -12.01
N ILE A 41 14.85 -0.11 -12.15
CA ILE A 41 13.50 -0.64 -11.93
C ILE A 41 13.19 -1.80 -12.88
N GLU A 42 13.58 -1.69 -14.15
CA GLU A 42 13.41 -2.74 -15.15
C GLU A 42 14.12 -4.05 -14.75
N GLU A 43 15.37 -3.97 -14.27
CA GLU A 43 16.11 -5.13 -13.73
C GLU A 43 15.30 -5.79 -12.60
N LEU A 44 14.78 -5.00 -11.66
CA LEU A 44 13.96 -5.51 -10.55
C LEU A 44 12.63 -6.13 -10.99
N ALA A 45 12.01 -5.61 -12.06
CA ALA A 45 10.76 -6.12 -12.60
C ALA A 45 10.98 -7.48 -13.27
N SER A 46 12.08 -7.62 -14.04
CA SER A 46 12.42 -8.87 -14.74
C SER A 46 12.59 -10.08 -13.82
N GLU A 47 13.01 -9.86 -12.57
CA GLU A 47 13.09 -10.91 -11.54
C GLU A 47 11.74 -11.58 -11.24
N TYR A 48 10.62 -10.92 -11.60
CA TYR A 48 9.25 -11.39 -11.41
C TYR A 48 8.51 -11.63 -12.72
N SER A 49 9.24 -11.95 -13.80
CA SER A 49 8.68 -12.26 -15.12
C SER A 49 7.86 -11.11 -15.74
N LEU A 50 8.14 -9.87 -15.32
CA LEU A 50 7.58 -8.67 -15.94
C LEU A 50 8.55 -8.18 -17.02
N ILE A 51 8.00 -7.73 -18.15
CA ILE A 51 8.74 -7.14 -19.25
C ILE A 51 8.37 -5.66 -19.38
N LEU A 52 9.33 -4.82 -19.78
CA LEU A 52 9.04 -3.43 -20.09
C LEU A 52 8.32 -3.36 -21.44
N THR A 53 7.04 -3.03 -21.42
CA THR A 53 6.23 -2.89 -22.63
C THR A 53 6.37 -1.49 -23.24
N GLU A 54 6.33 -0.46 -22.39
CA GLU A 54 6.33 0.93 -22.83
C GLU A 54 7.09 1.82 -21.83
N LEU A 55 7.72 2.88 -22.36
CA LEU A 55 8.35 3.94 -21.59
C LEU A 55 7.94 5.27 -22.22
N ASP A 56 7.19 6.07 -21.49
CA ASP A 56 6.70 7.38 -21.94
C ASP A 56 7.12 8.49 -20.96
N ASP A 57 7.21 9.70 -21.48
CA ASP A 57 7.52 10.89 -20.70
C ASP A 57 6.33 11.27 -19.81
N PHE A 58 6.58 11.43 -18.51
CA PHE A 58 5.55 11.90 -17.60
C PHE A 58 5.19 13.36 -17.88
N LYS A 59 3.99 13.58 -18.41
CA LYS A 59 3.43 14.92 -18.65
C LYS A 59 2.47 15.30 -17.53
N ILE A 60 2.92 16.16 -16.62
CA ILE A 60 2.10 16.62 -15.48
C ILE A 60 0.79 17.29 -15.92
N GLU A 61 0.79 17.91 -17.10
CA GLU A 61 -0.38 18.51 -17.76
C GLU A 61 -1.52 17.51 -18.03
N HIS A 62 -1.23 16.21 -18.17
CA HIS A 62 -2.25 15.17 -18.32
C HIS A 62 -2.87 14.76 -16.98
N TYR A 63 -2.33 15.27 -15.86
CA TYR A 63 -2.76 14.95 -14.50
C TYR A 63 -2.89 16.23 -13.66
N PRO A 64 -3.91 17.08 -13.91
CA PRO A 64 -4.03 18.40 -13.30
C PRO A 64 -4.12 18.38 -11.76
N ASP A 65 -4.60 17.28 -11.17
CA ASP A 65 -4.69 17.09 -9.71
C ASP A 65 -3.43 16.45 -9.09
N TYR A 66 -2.42 16.12 -9.89
CA TYR A 66 -1.22 15.45 -9.42
C TYR A 66 -0.31 16.41 -8.67
N ASN A 67 -0.35 16.32 -7.34
CA ASN A 67 0.58 16.99 -6.45
C ASN A 67 1.58 15.99 -5.86
N ASN A 68 2.87 16.28 -6.01
CA ASN A 68 3.94 15.48 -5.40
C ASN A 68 3.77 15.45 -3.87
N LYS A 69 3.27 14.34 -3.35
CA LYS A 69 3.19 14.13 -1.90
C LYS A 69 4.60 13.97 -1.34
N ARG A 70 5.03 14.92 -0.51
CA ARG A 70 6.22 14.76 0.33
C ARG A 70 5.81 13.99 1.58
N GLY A 71 6.56 12.95 1.93
CA GLY A 71 6.36 12.18 3.16
C GLY A 71 6.75 13.00 4.39
N SER A 72 5.98 14.04 4.72
CA SER A 72 6.17 14.85 5.93
C SER A 72 4.94 15.71 6.26
N VAL A 73 3.72 15.28 5.92
CA VAL A 73 2.51 15.94 6.43
C VAL A 73 2.00 15.14 7.61
N GLN A 74 2.34 15.61 8.81
CA GLN A 74 1.68 15.21 10.03
C GLN A 74 0.29 15.88 10.00
N HIS A 75 -0.70 15.21 9.39
CA HIS A 75 -2.07 15.65 9.57
C HIS A 75 -2.38 15.57 11.07
N GLN A 76 -2.80 16.68 11.67
CA GLN A 76 -3.40 16.64 13.01
C GLN A 76 -4.60 15.70 12.92
N LEU A 77 -4.46 14.51 13.50
CA LEU A 77 -5.49 13.50 13.53
C LEU A 77 -6.59 14.01 14.48
N VAL A 78 -7.69 14.46 13.90
CA VAL A 78 -8.93 14.64 14.66
C VAL A 78 -9.36 13.25 15.15
N PRO A 79 -9.93 13.07 16.35
CA PRO A 79 -10.33 11.75 16.82
C PRO A 79 -11.34 11.10 15.84
N PHE A 80 -10.87 10.10 15.10
CA PHE A 80 -11.65 9.36 14.11
C PHE A 80 -11.81 7.93 14.61
N ASP A 81 -13.04 7.53 14.95
CA ASP A 81 -13.33 6.13 15.29
C ASP A 81 -13.41 5.31 14.00
N HIS A 82 -12.25 4.81 13.62
CA HIS A 82 -12.04 4.00 12.43
C HIS A 82 -12.92 2.74 12.36
N ARG A 83 -13.49 2.27 13.50
CA ARG A 83 -14.37 1.09 13.55
C ARG A 83 -15.71 1.30 12.83
N PHE A 84 -16.10 2.54 12.59
CA PHE A 84 -17.34 2.91 11.88
C PHE A 84 -17.08 3.52 10.50
N SER A 85 -15.83 3.48 10.02
CA SER A 85 -15.48 4.03 8.71
C SER A 85 -15.97 3.12 7.58
N GLU A 86 -16.38 3.71 6.46
CA GLU A 86 -16.74 2.95 5.25
C GLU A 86 -15.57 2.08 4.76
N CYS A 87 -14.34 2.56 4.91
CA CYS A 87 -13.13 1.80 4.66
C CYS A 87 -13.03 0.55 5.56
N HIS A 88 -13.39 0.67 6.84
CA HIS A 88 -13.43 -0.49 7.74
C HIS A 88 -14.63 -1.40 7.45
N TRP A 89 -15.76 -0.87 7.00
CA TRP A 89 -16.86 -1.71 6.55
C TRP A 89 -16.49 -2.52 5.28
N ILE A 90 -15.81 -1.89 4.32
CA ILE A 90 -15.37 -2.53 3.07
C ILE A 90 -14.20 -3.50 3.34
N PHE A 91 -13.13 -3.03 3.98
CA PHE A 91 -11.89 -3.78 4.13
C PHE A 91 -11.64 -4.31 5.54
N GLY A 92 -12.65 -4.29 6.42
CA GLY A 92 -12.51 -4.66 7.83
C GLY A 92 -11.98 -6.06 8.03
N ARG A 93 -12.40 -7.03 7.21
CA ARG A 93 -11.86 -8.40 7.27
C ARG A 93 -10.37 -8.45 6.97
N TYR A 94 -9.90 -7.65 6.01
CA TYR A 94 -8.48 -7.57 5.67
C TYR A 94 -7.69 -6.85 6.78
N LEU A 95 -8.23 -5.74 7.28
CA LEU A 95 -7.61 -4.96 8.35
C LEU A 95 -7.50 -5.77 9.65
N ASN A 96 -8.58 -6.45 10.05
CA ASN A 96 -8.60 -7.33 11.22
C ASN A 96 -7.66 -8.52 11.03
N HIS A 97 -7.60 -9.10 9.82
CA HIS A 97 -6.67 -10.18 9.51
C HIS A 97 -5.21 -9.75 9.69
N ILE A 98 -4.84 -8.53 9.30
CA ILE A 98 -3.50 -7.99 9.58
C ILE A 98 -3.25 -7.94 11.09
N GLU A 99 -4.20 -7.44 11.88
CA GLU A 99 -4.06 -7.34 13.33
C GLU A 99 -3.90 -8.71 14.01
N ASP A 100 -4.66 -9.71 13.57
CA ASP A 100 -4.63 -11.07 14.09
C ASP A 100 -3.36 -11.82 13.66
N THR A 101 -2.87 -11.58 12.43
CA THR A 101 -1.64 -12.20 11.91
C THR A 101 -0.40 -11.75 12.66
N PHE A 102 -0.34 -10.48 13.10
CA PHE A 102 0.74 -10.01 13.97
C PHE A 102 0.72 -10.63 15.38
N ARG A 103 -0.34 -11.38 15.74
CA ARG A 103 -0.49 -12.07 17.03
C ARG A 103 -0.32 -13.59 16.93
N SER A 104 -0.21 -14.19 15.74
CA SER A 104 -0.19 -15.65 15.60
C SER A 104 0.70 -16.16 14.45
N ILE A 105 1.31 -17.33 14.64
CA ILE A 105 2.40 -17.87 13.79
C ILE A 105 1.95 -19.02 12.86
N SER A 106 0.68 -19.44 12.89
CA SER A 106 0.22 -20.71 12.29
C SER A 106 -0.89 -20.62 11.24
N TYR A 107 -1.10 -19.47 10.59
CA TYR A 107 -2.19 -19.30 9.62
C TYR A 107 -1.68 -19.14 8.18
N ASP A 108 -2.42 -19.68 7.22
CA ASP A 108 -2.19 -19.41 5.79
C ASP A 108 -2.59 -17.97 5.46
N VAL A 109 -1.64 -17.07 5.68
CA VAL A 109 -1.77 -15.62 5.45
C VAL A 109 -2.17 -15.33 4.00
N HIS A 110 -1.65 -16.11 3.05
CA HIS A 110 -1.87 -15.82 1.64
C HIS A 110 -3.33 -16.05 1.24
N SER A 111 -3.92 -17.18 1.63
CA SER A 111 -5.33 -17.48 1.35
C SER A 111 -6.28 -16.49 2.04
N CYS A 112 -6.02 -16.19 3.31
CA CYS A 112 -6.84 -15.27 4.10
C CYS A 112 -6.79 -13.81 3.59
N VAL A 113 -5.60 -13.30 3.25
CA VAL A 113 -5.45 -11.96 2.66
C VAL A 113 -6.20 -11.88 1.33
N ARG A 114 -6.03 -12.87 0.45
CA ARG A 114 -6.67 -12.90 -0.87
C ARG A 114 -8.19 -12.90 -0.74
N GLU A 115 -8.74 -13.73 0.13
CA GLU A 115 -10.18 -13.81 0.35
C GLU A 115 -10.74 -12.53 0.99
N ALA A 116 -10.04 -11.95 1.95
CA ALA A 116 -10.47 -10.72 2.59
C ALA A 116 -10.49 -9.52 1.62
N LEU A 117 -9.50 -9.43 0.72
CA LEU A 117 -9.47 -8.40 -0.33
C LEU A 117 -10.58 -8.63 -1.36
N ARG A 118 -10.83 -9.88 -1.77
CA ARG A 118 -11.93 -10.24 -2.68
C ARG A 118 -13.28 -9.81 -2.11
N VAL A 119 -13.56 -10.16 -0.85
CA VAL A 119 -14.80 -9.79 -0.17
C VAL A 119 -14.94 -8.27 -0.06
N GLY A 120 -13.86 -7.55 0.24
CA GLY A 120 -13.90 -6.09 0.29
C GLY A 120 -14.21 -5.45 -1.07
N PHE A 121 -13.57 -5.94 -2.14
CA PHE A 121 -13.87 -5.49 -3.50
C PHE A 121 -15.32 -5.76 -3.90
N GLU A 122 -15.83 -6.95 -3.60
CA GLU A 122 -17.25 -7.29 -3.83
C GLU A 122 -18.20 -6.40 -3.02
N THR A 123 -17.82 -6.02 -1.80
CA THR A 123 -18.62 -5.14 -0.95
C THR A 123 -18.68 -3.72 -1.52
N TYR A 124 -17.54 -3.18 -1.95
CA TYR A 124 -17.44 -1.87 -2.60
C TYR A 124 -18.25 -1.80 -3.91
N THR A 125 -18.22 -2.86 -4.71
CA THR A 125 -18.94 -2.90 -6.00
C THR A 125 -20.46 -3.06 -5.84
N ARG A 126 -20.93 -3.66 -4.75
CA ARG A 126 -22.37 -3.82 -4.46
C ARG A 126 -23.02 -2.60 -3.84
N ALA A 127 -22.26 -1.80 -3.10
CA ALA A 127 -22.78 -0.59 -2.47
C ALA A 127 -21.75 0.53 -2.58
N VAL A 128 -22.08 1.54 -3.38
CA VAL A 128 -21.26 2.73 -3.57
C VAL A 128 -21.16 3.45 -2.22
N PRO A 129 -19.95 3.64 -1.68
CA PRO A 129 -19.76 4.37 -0.43
C PRO A 129 -20.26 5.81 -0.55
N GLU A 130 -20.90 6.32 0.50
CA GLU A 130 -21.35 7.71 0.60
C GLU A 130 -20.18 8.68 0.43
N SER A 131 -18.99 8.33 0.94
CA SER A 131 -17.76 9.12 0.78
C SER A 131 -17.09 8.95 -0.59
N GLY A 132 -17.60 8.07 -1.46
CA GLY A 132 -17.03 7.74 -2.75
C GLY A 132 -15.63 7.10 -2.66
N TYR A 133 -14.99 6.88 -3.81
CA TYR A 133 -13.67 6.25 -3.88
C TYR A 133 -12.58 7.06 -3.15
N ILE A 134 -12.58 8.39 -3.34
CA ILE A 134 -11.59 9.28 -2.72
C ILE A 134 -11.72 9.25 -1.19
N GLY A 135 -12.94 9.32 -0.66
CA GLY A 135 -13.16 9.26 0.78
C GLY A 135 -12.73 7.92 1.40
N VAL A 136 -12.96 6.81 0.73
CA VAL A 136 -12.43 5.50 1.16
C VAL A 136 -10.89 5.49 1.20
N LEU A 137 -10.22 6.09 0.21
CA LEU A 137 -8.75 6.20 0.21
C LEU A 137 -8.23 7.09 1.34
N GLU A 138 -8.92 8.18 1.66
CA GLU A 138 -8.55 9.05 2.78
C GLU A 138 -8.69 8.33 4.12
N GLN A 139 -9.76 7.55 4.31
CA GLN A 139 -9.97 6.73 5.49
C GLN A 139 -8.89 5.63 5.62
N LEU A 140 -8.54 4.97 4.52
CA LEU A 140 -7.45 3.99 4.48
C LEU A 140 -6.11 4.64 4.83
N HIS A 141 -5.86 5.85 4.34
CA HIS A 141 -4.65 6.61 4.66
C HIS A 141 -4.57 6.94 6.15
N HIS A 142 -5.68 7.40 6.75
CA HIS A 142 -5.76 7.68 8.19
C HIS A 142 -5.46 6.43 9.02
N LEU A 143 -6.08 5.30 8.67
CA LEU A 143 -5.82 3.98 9.26
C LEU A 143 -4.33 3.61 9.17
N SER A 144 -3.71 3.75 8.01
CA SER A 144 -2.28 3.45 7.81
C SER A 144 -1.37 4.30 8.71
N ILE A 145 -1.69 5.57 8.91
CA ILE A 145 -0.94 6.46 9.81
C ILE A 145 -1.09 5.98 11.24
N MET A 146 -2.33 5.71 11.70
CA MET A 146 -2.60 5.24 13.05
C MET A 146 -1.88 3.92 13.35
N THR A 147 -1.96 2.93 12.45
CA THR A 147 -1.27 1.65 12.61
C THR A 147 0.25 1.82 12.68
N SER A 148 0.81 2.69 11.82
CA SER A 148 2.25 2.99 11.85
C SER A 148 2.69 3.62 13.17
N GLN A 149 1.89 4.55 13.70
CA GLN A 149 2.17 5.18 14.99
C GLN A 149 2.08 4.16 16.13
N ARG A 150 1.07 3.28 16.12
CA ARG A 150 0.94 2.19 17.09
C ARG A 150 2.17 1.29 17.09
N LEU A 151 2.63 0.84 15.90
CA LEU A 151 3.81 -0.01 15.78
C LEU A 151 5.08 0.68 16.27
N ARG A 152 5.26 1.98 15.98
CA ARG A 152 6.37 2.77 16.53
C ARG A 152 6.35 2.81 18.05
N ASN A 153 5.17 3.02 18.64
CA ASN A 153 5.02 3.03 20.10
C ASN A 153 5.33 1.66 20.71
N MET A 154 4.87 0.57 20.08
CA MET A 154 5.19 -0.80 20.52
C MET A 154 6.70 -1.09 20.47
N LEU A 155 7.38 -0.69 19.38
CA LEU A 155 8.83 -0.84 19.26
C LEU A 155 9.57 -0.07 20.36
N LEU A 156 9.16 1.17 20.62
CA LEU A 156 9.74 1.99 21.70
C LEU A 156 9.56 1.33 23.08
N GLN A 157 8.40 0.71 23.35
CA GLN A 157 8.16 -0.01 24.59
C GLN A 157 9.05 -1.26 24.73
N LEU A 158 9.23 -2.02 23.64
CA LEU A 158 10.13 -3.18 23.64
C LEU A 158 11.59 -2.77 23.86
N ASP A 159 12.04 -1.69 23.21
CA ASP A 159 13.39 -1.15 23.40
C ASP A 159 13.63 -0.71 24.86
N GLN A 160 12.61 -0.17 25.53
CA GLN A 160 12.67 0.21 26.95
C GLN A 160 12.66 -0.98 27.91
N GLN A 161 12.12 -2.14 27.50
CA GLN A 161 12.10 -3.36 28.31
C GLN A 161 13.39 -4.18 28.22
N LEU A 162 14.26 -3.86 27.25
CA LEU A 162 15.54 -4.53 27.00
C LEU A 162 16.75 -3.82 27.65
N ILE A 163 16.50 -2.81 28.49
CA ILE A 163 17.46 -2.08 29.32
C ILE A 163 17.19 -2.45 30.79
#